data_AF-A0A7X7MIY6-F1
#
_entry.id   AF-A0A7X7MIY6-F1
#
_cell.length_a   1.000
_cell.length_b   1.000
_cell.length_c   1.000
_cell.angle_alpha   90.00
_cell.angle_beta   90.00
_cell.angle_gamma   90.00
#
_symmetry.space_group_name_H-M   'P 1'
#
loop_
_entity.id
_entity.type
_entity.pdbx_description
1 polymer ?
#
loop_
_entity_poly.entity_id
_entity_poly.type
_entity_poly.pdbx_seq_one_letter_code
_entity_poly.pdbx_strand_id
1 'polypeptide(L)'
;MRTMRFGRSLVLLLALLLGSAQSAELRVWKKSNEQLWLRWSWDERQDLLLHCGPGGNNRQFNYSSAYLIDRGLADADCFSSPALEHRIHWCGDSTGVMHMYPDADSNAIYILSGNHGYNYSIATVPQHGFTSADVGKSLLPGHYLLKVPDADTLWIVPPLKASADARITAVQPGYNYRATRILQREYFLDGQPVADDTAASGHCFQVVEKTGIATFPALLAAKFEAEAVEDFYAVYDITYSFYDSRCCRVDTQVTFPKDILLMGVGPMQDSALDITRYDFYERYIPKVRPIQEPETTPQSYAPGSAIYYRKDGKYLTDTRRYDFAAVQDMTPLRLLADRAEMPRFEIRVASPYVDPLNQPDRFIEFIGKNEGQKRVRKVGSVLGMDPETGICRPYERQLNRNSVILSNVHKTYPTHLGRGGKTLLTAGTVLHAVGYRGYFNPETIGAATALYTVPFPDHIRVYADFHQKVQDYELPLPLGTVTVVEKSDGLILAGKRVSLSGDYGYIVVKVTPAQD
;
A
#
# COMPACT_ATOMS: atom_id res chain seq x y z
N MET A 1 31.18 15.47 11.70
CA MET A 1 31.20 14.00 11.47
C MET A 1 30.75 13.72 10.06
N ARG A 2 31.58 13.03 9.27
CA ARG A 2 31.38 12.75 7.83
C ARG A 2 30.18 11.82 7.63
N THR A 3 29.13 12.30 6.95
CA THR A 3 28.03 11.47 6.45
C THR A 3 28.49 10.74 5.19
N MET A 4 28.41 9.41 5.20
CA MET A 4 28.77 8.54 4.07
C MET A 4 27.80 8.79 2.91
N ARG A 5 28.34 9.27 1.78
CA ARG A 5 27.72 9.17 0.45
C ARG A 5 28.34 7.96 -0.25
N PHE A 6 27.78 6.76 -0.04
CA PHE A 6 28.11 5.58 -0.83
C PHE A 6 26.83 4.82 -1.15
N GLY A 7 26.54 4.63 -2.44
CA GLY A 7 25.40 3.85 -2.93
C GLY A 7 24.80 4.29 -4.28
N ARG A 8 25.11 5.50 -4.77
CA ARG A 8 24.44 6.07 -5.96
C ARG A 8 24.92 5.55 -7.32
N SER A 9 26.07 4.87 -7.39
CA SER A 9 26.70 4.48 -8.65
C SER A 9 26.41 3.04 -9.10
N LEU A 10 25.78 2.19 -8.27
CA LEU A 10 25.55 0.78 -8.60
C LEU A 10 24.23 0.53 -9.33
N VAL A 11 23.25 1.44 -9.21
CA VAL A 11 21.92 1.31 -9.84
C VAL A 11 21.99 1.43 -11.38
N LEU A 12 23.00 2.13 -11.93
CA LEU A 12 23.15 2.34 -13.36
C LEU A 12 23.53 1.07 -14.15
N LEU A 13 24.19 0.08 -13.53
CA LEU A 13 24.70 -1.08 -14.27
C LEU A 13 23.62 -2.14 -14.55
N LEU A 14 22.53 -2.17 -13.77
CA LEU A 14 21.46 -3.16 -13.92
C LEU A 14 20.55 -2.93 -15.13
N ALA A 15 20.47 -1.70 -15.62
CA ALA A 15 19.58 -1.30 -16.71
C ALA A 15 20.09 -1.65 -18.11
N LEU A 16 21.42 -1.76 -18.27
CA LEU A 16 22.08 -1.82 -19.58
C LEU A 16 22.13 -3.22 -20.24
N LEU A 17 21.68 -4.27 -19.55
CA LEU A 17 21.78 -5.67 -20.02
C LEU A 17 20.51 -6.24 -20.68
N LEU A 18 19.48 -5.41 -20.92
CA LEU A 18 18.24 -5.81 -21.60
C LEU A 18 18.38 -5.65 -23.13
N GLY A 19 19.04 -6.63 -23.77
CA GLY A 19 19.17 -6.71 -25.22
C GLY A 19 17.91 -7.22 -25.93
N SER A 20 17.47 -6.44 -26.92
CA SER A 20 16.59 -6.73 -28.07
C SER A 20 15.11 -7.07 -27.83
N ALA A 21 14.33 -6.02 -27.55
CA ALA A 21 13.07 -5.68 -28.22
C ALA A 21 12.65 -4.30 -27.70
N GLN A 22 12.85 -3.22 -28.48
CA GLN A 22 12.34 -1.86 -28.22
C GLN A 22 12.22 -1.54 -26.72
N SER A 23 13.35 -1.32 -26.02
CA SER A 23 13.38 -1.28 -24.55
C SER A 23 12.25 -0.39 -24.03
N ALA A 24 11.35 -0.98 -23.25
CA ALA A 24 10.20 -0.30 -22.68
C ALA A 24 10.69 0.70 -21.63
N GLU A 25 11.20 1.84 -22.08
CA GLU A 25 11.67 2.91 -21.21
C GLU A 25 10.48 3.43 -20.40
N LEU A 26 10.71 3.60 -19.10
CA LEU A 26 9.80 4.33 -18.25
C LEU A 26 9.85 5.80 -18.67
N ARG A 27 8.71 6.34 -19.09
CA ARG A 27 8.57 7.75 -19.43
C ARG A 27 7.90 8.50 -18.30
N VAL A 28 8.45 9.65 -17.93
CA VAL A 28 8.02 10.46 -16.79
C VAL A 28 7.70 11.88 -17.24
N TRP A 29 6.56 12.42 -16.79
CA TRP A 29 6.23 13.83 -16.88
C TRP A 29 6.03 14.39 -15.49
N LYS A 30 6.94 15.26 -15.07
CA LYS A 30 6.79 16.05 -13.85
C LYS A 30 6.28 17.43 -14.28
N LYS A 31 4.96 17.63 -14.29
CA LYS A 31 4.38 18.95 -14.57
C LYS A 31 4.59 19.88 -13.38
N SER A 32 4.30 19.38 -12.19
CA SER A 32 4.53 20.10 -10.94
C SER A 32 4.81 19.10 -9.81
N ASN A 33 5.15 19.62 -8.63
CA ASN A 33 5.16 18.82 -7.40
C ASN A 33 3.79 18.20 -7.05
N GLU A 34 2.71 18.65 -7.71
CA GLU A 34 1.34 18.17 -7.50
C GLU A 34 0.85 17.22 -8.59
N GLN A 35 1.52 17.14 -9.76
CA GLN A 35 1.10 16.32 -10.89
C GLN A 35 2.29 15.62 -11.53
N LEU A 36 2.38 14.32 -11.27
CA LEU A 36 3.38 13.42 -11.82
C LEU A 36 2.69 12.32 -12.60
N TRP A 37 3.18 12.06 -13.82
CA TRP A 37 2.68 10.99 -14.67
C TRP A 37 3.81 10.07 -15.09
N LEU A 38 3.55 8.78 -15.10
CA LEU A 38 4.50 7.75 -15.51
C LEU A 38 3.82 6.86 -16.58
N ARG A 39 4.53 6.54 -17.66
CA ARG A 39 4.04 5.69 -18.75
C ARG A 39 5.01 4.56 -19.01
N TRP A 40 4.46 3.37 -19.21
CA TRP A 40 5.17 2.17 -19.64
C TRP A 40 4.44 1.54 -20.81
N SER A 41 5.19 0.81 -21.65
CA SER A 41 4.53 -0.08 -22.61
C SER A 41 3.77 -1.19 -21.90
N TRP A 42 2.54 -1.46 -22.35
CA TRP A 42 1.73 -2.56 -21.83
C TRP A 42 1.76 -3.76 -22.77
N ASP A 43 1.45 -3.51 -24.05
CA ASP A 43 1.53 -4.43 -25.17
C ASP A 43 1.64 -3.67 -26.50
N GLU A 44 1.34 -4.32 -27.63
CA GLU A 44 1.38 -3.70 -28.96
C GLU A 44 0.31 -2.62 -29.18
N ARG A 45 -0.75 -2.60 -28.37
CA ARG A 45 -1.93 -1.74 -28.54
C ARG A 45 -2.07 -0.71 -27.44
N GLN A 46 -1.56 -0.97 -26.26
CA GLN A 46 -1.79 -0.13 -25.09
C GLN A 46 -0.50 0.20 -24.34
N ASP A 47 -0.56 1.30 -23.60
CA ASP A 47 0.42 1.69 -22.59
C ASP A 47 -0.25 1.79 -21.22
N LEU A 48 0.51 1.50 -20.17
CA LEU A 48 0.11 1.75 -18.80
C LEU A 48 0.46 3.20 -18.44
N LEU A 49 -0.53 3.97 -18.01
CA LEU A 49 -0.33 5.33 -17.50
C LEU A 49 -0.68 5.36 -16.01
N LEU A 50 0.25 5.85 -15.18
CA LEU A 50 0.06 6.07 -13.74
C LEU A 50 0.09 7.56 -13.43
N HIS A 51 -0.88 8.00 -12.64
CA HIS A 51 -0.94 9.32 -12.05
C HIS A 51 -0.54 9.27 -10.57
N CYS A 52 0.38 10.14 -10.19
CA CYS A 52 0.82 10.32 -8.83
C CYS A 52 0.76 11.81 -8.45
N GLY A 53 0.56 12.07 -7.16
CA GLY A 53 0.47 13.42 -6.62
C GLY A 53 0.33 13.42 -5.09
N PRO A 54 0.28 14.58 -4.45
CA PRO A 54 0.05 14.68 -3.01
C PRO A 54 -1.32 14.07 -2.65
N GLY A 55 -1.33 13.23 -1.62
CA GLY A 55 -2.56 12.74 -1.00
C GLY A 55 -3.39 13.91 -0.45
N GLY A 56 -4.71 13.72 -0.36
CA GLY A 56 -5.65 14.81 -0.04
C GLY A 56 -5.30 15.58 1.24
N ASN A 57 -5.43 14.96 2.41
CA ASN A 57 -5.30 15.67 3.68
C ASN A 57 -3.86 15.73 4.21
N ASN A 58 -3.03 14.70 4.00
CA ASN A 58 -1.66 14.63 4.51
C ASN A 58 -0.62 15.25 3.57
N ARG A 59 -0.97 15.45 2.29
CA ARG A 59 -0.10 15.97 1.22
C ARG A 59 1.14 15.12 0.96
N GLN A 60 1.30 13.95 1.59
CA GLN A 60 2.39 12.99 1.31
C GLN A 60 2.28 12.48 -0.12
N PHE A 61 3.40 12.07 -0.72
CA PHE A 61 3.37 11.50 -2.06
C PHE A 61 2.44 10.28 -2.10
N ASN A 62 1.56 10.25 -3.10
CA ASN A 62 0.53 9.24 -3.22
C ASN A 62 0.30 8.82 -4.68
N TYR A 63 -0.23 7.61 -4.84
CA TYR A 63 -0.63 7.05 -6.12
C TYR A 63 -2.10 7.37 -6.31
N SER A 64 -2.44 8.11 -7.34
CA SER A 64 -3.80 8.60 -7.54
C SER A 64 -4.63 7.62 -8.35
N SER A 65 -4.09 7.13 -9.46
CA SER A 65 -4.84 6.28 -10.39
C SER A 65 -3.95 5.69 -11.47
N ALA A 66 -4.34 4.52 -12.00
CA ALA A 66 -3.71 3.89 -13.15
C ALA A 66 -4.73 3.63 -14.26
N TYR A 67 -4.27 3.68 -15.50
CA TYR A 67 -5.06 3.62 -16.73
C TYR A 67 -4.36 2.75 -17.77
N LEU A 68 -5.13 2.09 -18.64
CA LEU A 68 -4.61 1.58 -19.91
C LEU A 68 -5.06 2.52 -21.01
N ILE A 69 -4.11 3.12 -21.71
CA ILE A 69 -4.36 4.08 -22.79
C ILE A 69 -3.88 3.50 -24.12
N ASP A 70 -4.40 3.99 -25.25
CA ASP A 70 -3.95 3.55 -26.57
C ASP A 70 -2.48 3.90 -26.82
N ARG A 71 -1.74 2.93 -27.34
CA ARG A 71 -0.33 3.10 -27.70
C ARG A 71 -0.23 4.07 -28.88
N GLY A 72 0.71 5.01 -28.78
CA GLY A 72 0.89 6.07 -29.77
C GLY A 72 0.06 7.34 -29.53
N LEU A 73 -0.78 7.38 -28.47
CA LEU A 73 -1.35 8.65 -28.00
C LEU A 73 -0.23 9.66 -27.73
N ALA A 74 -0.39 10.86 -28.29
CA ALA A 74 0.51 11.97 -28.04
C ALA A 74 0.42 12.42 -26.58
N ASP A 75 1.53 12.89 -26.03
CA ASP A 75 1.62 13.23 -24.60
C ASP A 75 0.58 14.24 -24.14
N ALA A 76 0.26 15.22 -25.00
CA ALA A 76 -0.75 16.23 -24.69
C ALA A 76 -2.14 15.61 -24.46
N ASP A 77 -2.43 14.51 -25.17
CA ASP A 77 -3.73 13.82 -25.14
C ASP A 77 -3.83 12.78 -24.03
N CYS A 78 -2.69 12.27 -23.52
CA CYS A 78 -2.65 11.28 -22.44
C CYS A 78 -3.35 11.76 -21.15
N PHE A 79 -3.41 13.07 -20.93
CA PHE A 79 -3.98 13.68 -19.72
C PHE A 79 -5.42 14.17 -19.92
N SER A 80 -6.02 13.90 -21.08
CA SER A 80 -7.37 14.32 -21.42
C SER A 80 -8.43 13.37 -20.86
N SER A 81 -9.65 13.87 -20.62
CA SER A 81 -10.75 13.05 -20.07
C SER A 81 -10.98 11.73 -20.83
N PRO A 82 -10.99 11.70 -22.18
CA PRO A 82 -11.17 10.44 -22.92
C PRO A 82 -10.09 9.40 -22.62
N ALA A 83 -8.82 9.78 -22.51
CA ALA A 83 -7.75 8.85 -22.14
C ALA A 83 -7.93 8.33 -20.69
N LEU A 84 -8.37 9.20 -19.79
CA LEU A 84 -8.57 8.88 -18.37
C LEU A 84 -9.87 8.11 -18.08
N GLU A 85 -10.70 7.84 -19.09
CA GLU A 85 -11.89 7.00 -18.95
C GLU A 85 -11.55 5.50 -18.77
N HIS A 86 -10.38 5.08 -19.25
CA HIS A 86 -9.89 3.69 -19.23
C HIS A 86 -9.12 3.36 -17.94
N ARG A 87 -9.62 3.87 -16.81
CA ARG A 87 -9.02 3.64 -15.49
C ARG A 87 -9.14 2.16 -15.12
N ILE A 88 -8.04 1.62 -14.62
CA ILE A 88 -7.93 0.25 -14.12
C ILE A 88 -7.74 0.20 -12.61
N HIS A 89 -7.35 1.32 -11.98
CA HIS A 89 -7.08 1.35 -10.55
C HIS A 89 -7.18 2.77 -9.97
N TRP A 90 -7.73 2.91 -8.75
CA TRP A 90 -7.75 4.14 -7.94
C TRP A 90 -6.56 4.29 -6.96
N CYS A 91 -5.62 3.33 -6.96
CA CYS A 91 -4.29 3.28 -6.28
C CYS A 91 -4.14 3.65 -4.78
N GLY A 92 -5.17 4.20 -4.11
CA GLY A 92 -5.26 4.35 -2.65
C GLY A 92 -4.15 5.16 -1.96
N ASP A 93 -4.16 5.15 -0.62
CA ASP A 93 -3.06 5.71 0.19
C ASP A 93 -1.85 4.78 0.17
N SER A 94 -0.65 5.29 -0.09
CA SER A 94 0.51 4.44 -0.41
C SER A 94 1.62 4.43 0.63
N THR A 95 1.60 5.36 1.60
CA THR A 95 2.51 5.37 2.75
C THR A 95 2.00 4.45 3.84
N GLY A 96 2.93 3.75 4.49
CA GLY A 96 2.57 2.78 5.50
C GLY A 96 1.70 3.36 6.62
N VAL A 97 0.50 2.82 6.79
CA VAL A 97 -0.42 3.24 7.84
C VAL A 97 0.11 2.72 9.16
N MET A 98 0.59 3.64 9.99
CA MET A 98 0.90 3.36 11.39
C MET A 98 -0.29 3.76 12.24
N HIS A 99 -0.59 3.02 13.31
CA HIS A 99 -1.54 3.44 14.34
C HIS A 99 -0.76 3.63 15.63
N MET A 100 -0.61 4.89 16.07
CA MET A 100 0.29 5.27 17.17
C MET A 100 -0.46 6.00 18.28
N TYR A 101 -0.15 5.67 19.54
CA TYR A 101 -0.66 6.32 20.74
C TYR A 101 0.51 6.96 21.49
N PRO A 102 0.55 8.29 21.63
CA PRO A 102 1.66 8.99 22.28
C PRO A 102 1.62 8.92 23.82
N ASP A 103 0.59 8.30 24.43
CA ASP A 103 0.46 8.13 25.88
C ASP A 103 -0.30 6.83 26.23
N ALA A 104 0.15 6.13 27.27
CA ALA A 104 -0.39 4.88 27.79
C ALA A 104 -1.75 5.04 28.47
N ASP A 105 -1.98 6.16 29.16
CA ASP A 105 -3.16 6.39 29.99
C ASP A 105 -4.25 7.20 29.29
N SER A 106 -3.96 7.69 28.08
CA SER A 106 -4.96 8.43 27.33
C SER A 106 -5.95 7.45 26.67
N ASN A 107 -7.14 7.36 27.27
CA ASN A 107 -8.39 7.06 26.55
C ASN A 107 -8.69 8.08 25.43
N ALA A 108 -7.75 9.01 25.14
CA ALA A 108 -7.77 9.91 24.01
C ALA A 108 -7.32 9.14 22.76
N ILE A 109 -8.28 8.96 21.86
CA ILE A 109 -8.18 8.26 20.59
C ILE A 109 -7.33 9.12 19.62
N TYR A 110 -6.04 9.25 19.91
CA TYR A 110 -5.05 9.66 18.91
C TYR A 110 -4.81 8.46 18.01
N ILE A 111 -5.72 8.16 17.10
CA ILE A 111 -5.33 7.34 15.96
C ILE A 111 -4.58 8.30 15.05
N LEU A 112 -3.27 8.46 15.30
CA LEU A 112 -2.38 8.90 14.24
C LEU A 112 -2.34 7.76 13.24
N SER A 113 -3.28 7.71 12.31
CA SER A 113 -3.13 6.89 11.11
C SER A 113 -2.05 7.59 10.31
N GLY A 114 -0.87 6.96 10.14
CA GLY A 114 0.39 7.57 9.68
C GLY A 114 0.33 8.39 8.37
N ASN A 115 -0.81 8.39 7.68
CA ASN A 115 -1.13 9.11 6.46
C ASN A 115 -2.33 10.08 6.59
N HIS A 116 -2.83 10.34 7.78
CA HIS A 116 -4.15 10.94 7.97
C HIS A 116 -4.18 11.97 9.10
N GLY A 117 -3.30 11.88 10.10
CA GLY A 117 -3.14 12.90 11.14
C GLY A 117 -4.10 12.74 12.33
N TYR A 118 -4.64 13.84 12.87
CA TYR A 118 -5.42 13.83 14.12
C TYR A 118 -6.91 13.63 13.87
N ASN A 119 -7.54 12.72 14.62
CA ASN A 119 -9.00 12.70 14.75
C ASN A 119 -9.48 13.88 15.59
N TYR A 120 -10.68 14.37 15.30
CA TYR A 120 -11.30 15.50 15.99
C TYR A 120 -12.82 15.28 16.12
N SER A 121 -13.50 16.18 16.81
CA SER A 121 -14.96 16.23 16.86
C SER A 121 -15.48 17.47 16.17
N ILE A 122 -16.59 17.33 15.45
CA ILE A 122 -17.40 18.44 14.98
C ILE A 122 -18.53 18.60 16.00
N ALA A 123 -18.45 19.63 16.82
CA ALA A 123 -19.43 19.94 17.85
C ALA A 123 -20.35 21.05 17.39
N THR A 124 -21.66 20.85 17.51
CA THR A 124 -22.66 21.91 17.36
C THR A 124 -22.83 22.61 18.70
N VAL A 125 -22.49 23.89 18.73
CA VAL A 125 -22.55 24.77 19.90
C VAL A 125 -23.18 26.09 19.45
N PRO A 126 -24.51 26.24 19.55
CA PRO A 126 -25.19 27.42 19.02
C PRO A 126 -24.65 28.72 19.62
N GLN A 127 -24.39 29.72 18.78
CA GLN A 127 -23.94 31.06 19.17
C GLN A 127 -22.71 31.05 20.10
N HIS A 128 -21.73 30.20 19.80
CA HIS A 128 -20.56 29.98 20.68
C HIS A 128 -19.64 31.20 20.83
N GLY A 129 -19.73 32.21 19.95
CA GLY A 129 -18.99 33.48 20.05
C GLY A 129 -17.48 33.41 19.77
N PHE A 130 -16.99 32.31 19.20
CA PHE A 130 -15.60 32.14 18.80
C PHE A 130 -15.38 32.52 17.34
N THR A 131 -14.15 32.83 17.00
CA THR A 131 -13.70 33.21 15.65
C THR A 131 -12.44 32.43 15.27
N SER A 132 -11.98 32.57 14.03
CA SER A 132 -10.70 31.98 13.59
C SER A 132 -9.49 32.43 14.42
N ALA A 133 -9.55 33.61 15.06
CA ALA A 133 -8.49 34.09 15.95
C ALA A 133 -8.38 33.27 17.25
N ASP A 134 -9.43 32.53 17.60
CA ASP A 134 -9.53 31.71 18.80
C ASP A 134 -9.02 30.27 18.61
N VAL A 135 -8.61 29.89 17.39
CA VAL A 135 -7.97 28.59 17.15
C VAL A 135 -6.79 28.38 18.10
N GLY A 136 -6.74 27.21 18.73
CA GLY A 136 -5.80 26.86 19.80
C GLY A 136 -6.30 27.20 21.21
N LYS A 137 -7.39 27.95 21.39
CA LYS A 137 -7.96 28.16 22.74
C LYS A 137 -8.64 26.89 23.25
N SER A 138 -8.59 26.70 24.56
CA SER A 138 -9.29 25.59 25.23
C SER A 138 -10.79 25.88 25.26
N LEU A 139 -11.60 24.96 24.75
CA LEU A 139 -13.06 24.97 24.96
C LEU A 139 -13.41 24.38 26.34
N LEU A 140 -12.76 23.26 26.67
CA LEU A 140 -12.81 22.54 27.94
C LEU A 140 -11.38 22.21 28.36
N PRO A 141 -11.09 21.90 29.64
CA PRO A 141 -9.77 21.42 30.04
C PRO A 141 -9.29 20.28 29.15
N GLY A 142 -8.13 20.47 28.52
CA GLY A 142 -7.52 19.48 27.62
C GLY A 142 -8.17 19.34 26.25
N HIS A 143 -9.14 20.18 25.86
CA HIS A 143 -9.80 20.16 24.56
C HIS A 143 -9.73 21.54 23.89
N TYR A 144 -9.19 21.58 22.68
CA TYR A 144 -8.75 22.79 22.02
C TYR A 144 -9.49 23.02 20.70
N LEU A 145 -9.77 24.29 20.39
CA LEU A 145 -10.36 24.71 19.13
C LEU A 145 -9.39 24.42 17.98
N LEU A 146 -9.79 23.53 17.09
CA LEU A 146 -9.08 23.21 15.85
C LEU A 146 -9.49 24.15 14.72
N LYS A 147 -10.80 24.41 14.59
CA LYS A 147 -11.38 25.27 13.55
C LYS A 147 -12.73 25.81 13.99
N VAL A 148 -13.07 26.99 13.48
CA VAL A 148 -14.40 27.61 13.63
C VAL A 148 -15.01 27.78 12.22
N PRO A 149 -15.78 26.80 11.71
CA PRO A 149 -16.38 26.89 10.38
C PRO A 149 -17.46 27.97 10.25
N ASP A 150 -18.30 28.12 11.27
CA ASP A 150 -19.44 29.04 11.30
C ASP A 150 -19.80 29.39 12.75
N ALA A 151 -20.93 30.07 12.98
CA ALA A 151 -21.35 30.59 14.29
C ALA A 151 -21.92 29.54 15.26
N ASP A 152 -22.22 28.33 14.77
CA ASP A 152 -22.86 27.26 15.54
C ASP A 152 -22.03 25.96 15.54
N THR A 153 -20.88 25.94 14.85
CA THR A 153 -20.07 24.74 14.65
C THR A 153 -18.63 24.98 15.07
N LEU A 154 -18.07 24.04 15.83
CA LEU A 154 -16.67 24.04 16.25
C LEU A 154 -16.02 22.70 15.94
N TRP A 155 -14.77 22.72 15.48
CA TRP A 155 -13.94 21.52 15.39
C TRP A 155 -13.01 21.48 16.60
N ILE A 156 -12.99 20.35 17.31
CA ILE A 156 -12.34 20.22 18.62
C ILE A 156 -11.38 19.02 18.64
N VAL A 157 -10.19 19.23 19.19
CA VAL A 157 -9.17 18.18 19.35
C VAL A 157 -8.65 18.16 20.81
N PRO A 158 -8.48 16.98 21.43
CA PRO A 158 -8.90 15.65 20.96
C PRO A 158 -10.44 15.53 20.84
N PRO A 159 -10.96 14.45 20.22
CA PRO A 159 -12.40 14.26 20.07
C PRO A 159 -13.15 14.29 21.41
N LEU A 160 -14.28 15.01 21.42
CA LEU A 160 -15.19 15.12 22.55
C LEU A 160 -16.10 13.88 22.68
N LYS A 161 -16.53 13.62 23.91
CA LYS A 161 -17.70 12.78 24.17
C LYS A 161 -18.98 13.61 24.05
N ALA A 162 -20.08 12.99 23.64
CA ALA A 162 -21.36 13.68 23.41
C ALA A 162 -21.92 14.44 24.63
N SER A 163 -21.52 14.07 25.85
CA SER A 163 -21.98 14.67 27.11
C SER A 163 -20.95 15.59 27.77
N ALA A 164 -19.98 16.12 27.02
CA ALA A 164 -18.84 16.84 27.59
C ALA A 164 -19.18 18.25 28.12
N ASP A 165 -20.22 18.90 27.61
CA ASP A 165 -20.68 20.24 28.02
C ASP A 165 -22.16 20.41 27.66
N ALA A 166 -22.95 21.07 28.52
CA ALA A 166 -24.38 21.28 28.32
C ALA A 166 -24.73 22.21 27.14
N ARG A 167 -23.77 23.02 26.67
CA ARG A 167 -23.91 23.89 25.49
C ARG A 167 -23.79 23.14 24.17
N ILE A 168 -23.22 21.94 24.20
CA ILE A 168 -23.04 21.12 23.01
C ILE A 168 -24.34 20.37 22.75
N THR A 169 -24.98 20.64 21.61
CA THR A 169 -26.26 20.01 21.24
C THR A 169 -26.07 18.78 20.36
N ALA A 170 -24.94 18.67 19.66
CA ALA A 170 -24.57 17.50 18.88
C ALA A 170 -23.05 17.36 18.77
N VAL A 171 -22.57 16.12 18.67
CA VAL A 171 -21.17 15.79 18.36
C VAL A 171 -21.14 14.77 17.24
N GLN A 172 -20.39 15.08 16.18
CA GLN A 172 -20.09 14.17 15.08
C GLN A 172 -18.57 13.91 15.04
N PRO A 173 -18.15 12.70 14.63
CA PRO A 173 -16.73 12.42 14.47
C PRO A 173 -16.17 13.13 13.24
N GLY A 174 -15.05 13.83 13.44
CA GLY A 174 -14.18 14.33 12.38
C GLY A 174 -12.93 13.46 12.29
N TYR A 175 -12.46 13.24 11.07
CA TYR A 175 -11.29 12.40 10.83
C TYR A 175 -10.22 13.18 10.07
N ASN A 176 -8.96 12.90 10.41
CA ASN A 176 -7.81 13.20 9.56
C ASN A 176 -7.46 14.68 9.40
N TYR A 177 -7.34 15.43 10.50
CA TYR A 177 -6.73 16.76 10.47
C TYR A 177 -5.22 16.67 10.24
N ARG A 178 -4.68 17.53 9.37
CA ARG A 178 -3.30 17.47 8.87
C ARG A 178 -2.24 17.68 9.96
N ALA A 179 -1.75 16.57 10.51
CA ALA A 179 -0.58 16.52 11.40
C ALA A 179 0.75 16.39 10.65
N THR A 180 0.68 15.85 9.43
CA THR A 180 1.87 15.57 8.62
C THR A 180 2.48 16.86 8.08
N ARG A 181 3.80 16.96 8.19
CA ARG A 181 4.62 18.03 7.61
C ARG A 181 5.58 17.42 6.60
N ILE A 182 5.61 17.97 5.39
CA ILE A 182 6.58 17.58 4.37
C ILE A 182 7.84 18.38 4.64
N LEU A 183 8.91 17.70 5.05
CA LEU A 183 10.19 18.31 5.40
C LEU A 183 11.10 18.42 4.18
N GLN A 184 10.98 17.45 3.26
CA GLN A 184 11.73 17.42 2.01
C GLN A 184 10.97 16.56 0.99
N ARG A 185 11.03 16.95 -0.29
CA ARG A 185 10.63 16.09 -1.40
C ARG A 185 11.50 16.39 -2.62
N GLU A 186 12.13 15.35 -3.14
CA GLU A 186 13.02 15.42 -4.29
C GLU A 186 12.68 14.32 -5.29
N TYR A 187 12.98 14.57 -6.56
CA TYR A 187 12.61 13.71 -7.68
C TYR A 187 13.84 13.43 -8.53
N PHE A 188 14.08 12.17 -8.86
CA PHE A 188 15.24 11.73 -9.63
C PHE A 188 14.81 10.78 -10.74
N LEU A 189 15.49 10.83 -11.89
CA LEU A 189 15.42 9.83 -12.94
C LEU A 189 16.84 9.32 -13.17
N ASP A 190 17.06 8.03 -12.97
CA ASP A 190 18.37 7.38 -13.06
C ASP A 190 19.46 8.10 -12.23
N GLY A 191 19.05 8.55 -11.04
CA GLY A 191 19.91 9.27 -10.09
C GLY A 191 20.14 10.75 -10.41
N GLN A 192 19.60 11.28 -11.52
CA GLN A 192 19.69 12.70 -11.88
C GLN A 192 18.43 13.47 -11.45
N PRO A 193 18.54 14.68 -10.89
CA PRO A 193 17.39 15.48 -10.51
C PRO A 193 16.46 15.79 -11.69
N VAL A 194 15.15 15.77 -11.45
CA VAL A 194 14.12 16.07 -12.46
C VAL A 194 13.44 17.40 -12.13
N ALA A 195 13.46 18.34 -13.08
CA ALA A 195 12.84 19.66 -12.93
C ALA A 195 11.32 19.62 -13.24
N ASP A 196 10.59 20.65 -12.79
CA ASP A 196 9.19 20.85 -13.22
C ASP A 196 9.08 21.12 -14.72
N ASP A 197 7.90 20.86 -15.27
CA ASP A 197 7.55 20.95 -16.69
C ASP A 197 8.52 20.18 -17.63
N THR A 198 9.10 19.08 -17.14
CA THR A 198 9.97 18.20 -17.94
C THR A 198 9.34 16.86 -18.25
N ALA A 199 9.65 16.35 -19.44
CA ALA A 199 9.41 14.99 -19.86
C ALA A 199 10.75 14.29 -20.07
N ALA A 200 10.93 13.10 -19.52
CA ALA A 200 12.17 12.34 -19.67
C ALA A 200 11.89 10.83 -19.66
N SER A 201 12.82 10.06 -20.23
CA SER A 201 12.76 8.60 -20.25
C SER A 201 13.98 8.01 -19.54
N GLY A 202 13.80 6.88 -18.89
CA GLY A 202 14.87 6.19 -18.16
C GLY A 202 14.41 4.84 -17.60
N HIS A 203 15.16 4.32 -16.63
CA HIS A 203 14.92 2.99 -16.06
C HIS A 203 14.33 3.02 -14.66
N CYS A 204 14.73 4.01 -13.85
CA CYS A 204 14.31 4.15 -12.47
C CYS A 204 13.99 5.61 -12.15
N PHE A 205 12.70 5.89 -11.92
CA PHE A 205 12.27 7.17 -11.38
C PHE A 205 12.07 7.07 -9.87
N GLN A 206 12.66 7.99 -9.11
CA GLN A 206 12.60 7.99 -7.67
C GLN A 206 11.96 9.26 -7.12
N VAL A 207 11.13 9.09 -6.10
CA VAL A 207 10.67 10.18 -5.23
C VAL A 207 11.27 9.94 -3.85
N VAL A 208 12.10 10.85 -3.39
CA VAL A 208 12.69 10.83 -2.05
C VAL A 208 11.94 11.85 -1.21
N GLU A 209 11.19 11.38 -0.23
CA GLU A 209 10.33 12.20 0.62
C GLU A 209 10.68 12.02 2.09
N LYS A 210 10.80 13.13 2.80
CA LYS A 210 10.92 13.16 4.25
C LYS A 210 9.69 13.82 4.86
N THR A 211 9.04 13.15 5.80
CA THR A 211 7.84 13.68 6.46
C THR A 211 7.88 13.51 7.96
N GLY A 212 7.34 14.48 8.69
CA GLY A 212 7.20 14.42 10.14
C GLY A 212 5.74 14.42 10.56
N ILE A 213 5.40 13.64 11.58
CA ILE A 213 4.09 13.70 12.25
C ILE A 213 4.24 14.59 13.48
N ALA A 214 3.77 15.83 13.36
CA ALA A 214 3.95 16.86 14.39
C ALA A 214 3.30 16.42 15.71
N THR A 215 3.93 16.80 16.83
CA THR A 215 3.31 16.57 18.14
C THR A 215 2.13 17.51 18.35
N PHE A 216 1.22 17.11 19.24
CA PHE A 216 0.07 17.92 19.57
C PHE A 216 0.47 19.28 20.19
N PRO A 217 1.42 19.36 21.16
CA PRO A 217 1.91 20.64 21.67
C PRO A 217 2.48 21.54 20.57
N ALA A 218 3.21 20.96 19.61
CA ALA A 218 3.81 21.72 18.54
C ALA A 218 2.77 22.27 17.55
N LEU A 219 1.75 21.47 17.22
CA LEU A 219 0.60 21.96 16.48
C LEU A 219 -0.15 23.05 17.24
N LEU A 220 -0.39 22.88 18.54
CA LEU A 220 -1.07 23.87 19.36
C LEU A 220 -0.33 25.20 19.40
N ALA A 221 1.00 25.17 19.58
CA ALA A 221 1.86 26.36 19.54
C ALA A 221 1.80 27.06 18.17
N ALA A 222 1.71 26.29 17.10
CA ALA A 222 1.51 26.74 15.72
C ALA A 222 0.05 27.12 15.38
N LYS A 223 -0.88 27.06 16.36
CA LYS A 223 -2.34 27.22 16.15
C LYS A 223 -2.90 26.32 15.05
N PHE A 224 -2.38 25.10 14.96
CA PHE A 224 -2.71 24.02 14.02
C PHE A 224 -2.41 24.27 12.53
N GLU A 225 -2.51 25.51 12.07
CA GLU A 225 -2.45 25.87 10.64
C GLU A 225 -1.02 26.15 10.13
N ALA A 226 -0.03 26.40 11.00
CA ALA A 226 1.32 26.72 10.52
C ALA A 226 2.08 25.52 9.95
N GLU A 227 2.84 25.75 8.88
CA GLU A 227 3.66 24.73 8.21
C GLU A 227 4.99 24.46 8.93
N ALA A 228 5.56 25.46 9.61
CA ALA A 228 6.81 25.33 10.34
C ALA A 228 6.56 24.71 11.73
N VAL A 229 6.98 23.45 11.90
CA VAL A 229 6.95 22.70 13.16
C VAL A 229 8.26 21.91 13.30
N GLU A 230 8.81 21.81 14.52
CA GLU A 230 10.12 21.19 14.77
C GLU A 230 10.07 19.97 15.72
N ASP A 231 8.91 19.66 16.32
CA ASP A 231 8.75 18.56 17.27
C ASP A 231 7.77 17.50 16.75
N PHE A 232 8.22 16.23 16.72
CA PHE A 232 7.55 15.13 16.02
C PHE A 232 7.42 13.86 16.86
N TYR A 233 6.32 13.12 16.66
CA TYR A 233 6.15 11.76 17.18
C TYR A 233 6.83 10.70 16.31
N ALA A 234 6.88 10.95 14.99
CA ALA A 234 7.50 10.07 14.02
C ALA A 234 8.06 10.89 12.86
N VAL A 235 9.21 10.48 12.34
CA VAL A 235 9.84 11.04 11.16
C VAL A 235 10.07 9.90 10.16
N TYR A 236 9.49 10.05 8.98
CA TYR A 236 9.55 9.08 7.89
C TYR A 236 10.57 9.56 6.86
N ASP A 237 11.51 8.71 6.51
CA ASP A 237 12.35 8.82 5.33
C ASP A 237 11.86 7.75 4.34
N ILE A 238 11.31 8.19 3.20
CA ILE A 238 10.60 7.35 2.23
C ILE A 238 11.24 7.50 0.86
N THR A 239 11.54 6.38 0.21
CA THR A 239 11.93 6.36 -1.20
C THR A 239 10.98 5.51 -2.01
N TYR A 240 10.26 6.13 -2.94
CA TYR A 240 9.47 5.46 -3.96
C TYR A 240 10.37 5.27 -5.17
N SER A 241 10.56 4.04 -5.65
CA SER A 241 11.38 3.71 -6.82
C SER A 241 10.52 3.00 -7.86
N PHE A 242 10.16 3.72 -8.92
CA PHE A 242 9.39 3.23 -10.06
C PHE A 242 10.35 2.72 -11.13
N TYR A 243 10.21 1.46 -11.50
CA TYR A 243 11.07 0.80 -12.47
C TYR A 243 10.35 0.57 -13.80
N ASP A 244 11.13 0.45 -14.88
CA ASP A 244 10.69 0.04 -16.21
C ASP A 244 9.91 -1.28 -16.24
N SER A 245 10.10 -2.15 -15.23
CA SER A 245 9.32 -3.39 -15.05
C SER A 245 7.85 -3.19 -14.66
N ARG A 246 7.35 -1.94 -14.60
CA ARG A 246 6.00 -1.55 -14.11
C ARG A 246 5.80 -1.85 -12.62
N CYS A 247 6.89 -1.95 -11.87
CA CYS A 247 6.91 -2.11 -10.43
C CYS A 247 7.30 -0.80 -9.74
N CYS A 248 6.67 -0.49 -8.61
CA CYS A 248 7.18 0.49 -7.68
C CYS A 248 7.50 -0.14 -6.33
N ARG A 249 8.74 0.08 -5.87
CA ARG A 249 9.22 -0.31 -4.56
C ARG A 249 9.19 0.91 -3.63
N VAL A 250 8.71 0.73 -2.41
CA VAL A 250 8.64 1.78 -1.40
C VAL A 250 9.45 1.36 -0.19
N ASP A 251 10.61 1.99 -0.05
CA ASP A 251 11.50 1.84 1.11
C ASP A 251 11.12 2.90 2.14
N THR A 252 10.77 2.47 3.35
CA THR A 252 10.32 3.35 4.43
C THR A 252 11.12 3.07 5.69
N GLN A 253 11.77 4.11 6.19
CA GLN A 253 12.36 4.13 7.52
C GLN A 253 11.61 5.15 8.38
N VAL A 254 11.26 4.75 9.59
CA VAL A 254 10.52 5.60 10.53
C VAL A 254 11.27 5.66 11.84
N THR A 255 11.74 6.86 12.17
CA THR A 255 12.38 7.17 13.45
C THR A 255 11.34 7.72 14.40
N PHE A 256 11.34 7.25 15.64
CA PHE A 256 10.46 7.70 16.70
C PHE A 256 11.25 8.55 17.71
N PRO A 257 11.16 9.90 17.68
CA PRO A 257 11.90 10.74 18.63
C PRO A 257 11.41 10.64 20.07
N LYS A 258 10.27 10.00 20.30
CA LYS A 258 9.59 9.89 21.59
C LYS A 258 9.12 8.46 21.80
N ASP A 259 8.83 8.13 23.06
CA ASP A 259 8.17 6.89 23.39
C ASP A 259 6.77 6.86 22.76
N ILE A 260 6.44 5.78 22.05
CA ILE A 260 5.17 5.62 21.34
C ILE A 260 4.63 4.21 21.60
N LEU A 261 3.34 4.13 21.95
CA LEU A 261 2.62 2.86 21.90
C LEU A 261 2.08 2.63 20.49
N LEU A 262 2.75 1.75 19.77
CA LEU A 262 2.37 1.35 18.43
C LEU A 262 1.32 0.24 18.50
N MET A 263 0.18 0.47 17.87
CA MET A 263 -0.85 -0.55 17.68
C MET A 263 -0.71 -1.26 16.35
N GLY A 264 -0.38 -0.54 15.28
CA GLY A 264 -0.58 -0.95 13.90
C GLY A 264 0.58 -0.56 13.00
N VAL A 265 1.07 -1.43 12.12
CA VAL A 265 1.88 -1.01 10.96
C VAL A 265 1.51 -1.82 9.73
N GLY A 266 1.00 -1.17 8.69
CA GLY A 266 0.94 -1.73 7.34
C GLY A 266 1.92 -0.97 6.45
N PRO A 267 3.03 -1.55 5.97
CA PRO A 267 4.07 -0.81 5.24
C PRO A 267 3.64 -0.31 3.86
N MET A 268 2.57 -0.87 3.31
CA MET A 268 1.93 -0.38 2.09
C MET A 268 0.44 -0.67 2.17
N GLN A 269 -0.37 0.18 1.56
CA GLN A 269 -1.79 -0.02 1.36
C GLN A 269 -2.09 0.25 -0.11
N ASP A 270 -3.06 -0.46 -0.69
CA ASP A 270 -3.56 -0.16 -2.02
C ASP A 270 -5.09 -0.23 -2.05
N SER A 271 -5.71 0.34 -3.08
CA SER A 271 -7.12 0.09 -3.35
C SER A 271 -7.29 -1.23 -4.12
N ALA A 272 -8.53 -1.66 -4.32
CA ALA A 272 -8.82 -2.74 -5.26
C ALA A 272 -8.88 -2.18 -6.69
N LEU A 273 -8.59 -3.04 -7.66
CA LEU A 273 -8.76 -2.74 -9.08
C LEU A 273 -10.19 -2.24 -9.41
N ASP A 274 -10.25 -1.39 -10.43
CA ASP A 274 -11.50 -0.78 -10.91
C ASP A 274 -12.19 -1.71 -11.91
N ILE A 275 -13.41 -2.13 -11.58
CA ILE A 275 -14.18 -3.09 -12.37
C ILE A 275 -15.18 -2.43 -13.31
N THR A 276 -15.30 -1.10 -13.32
CA THR A 276 -16.38 -0.40 -14.06
C THR A 276 -16.44 -0.75 -15.56
N ARG A 277 -15.32 -1.15 -16.18
CA ARG A 277 -15.24 -1.54 -17.60
C ARG A 277 -14.87 -3.01 -17.83
N TYR A 278 -14.97 -3.82 -16.79
CA TYR A 278 -14.55 -5.22 -16.78
C TYR A 278 -15.68 -6.10 -16.27
N ASP A 279 -15.75 -7.33 -16.78
CA ASP A 279 -16.85 -8.24 -16.48
C ASP A 279 -16.62 -9.00 -15.18
N PHE A 280 -15.36 -9.11 -14.75
CA PHE A 280 -15.01 -9.80 -13.53
C PHE A 280 -13.80 -9.22 -12.79
N TYR A 281 -13.74 -9.54 -11.51
CA TYR A 281 -12.64 -9.26 -10.59
C TYR A 281 -12.29 -10.50 -9.80
N GLU A 282 -11.02 -10.88 -9.86
CA GLU A 282 -10.49 -12.09 -9.24
C GLU A 282 -9.33 -11.75 -8.31
N ARG A 283 -9.07 -12.61 -7.32
CA ARG A 283 -7.90 -12.46 -6.45
C ARG A 283 -7.42 -13.79 -5.86
N TYR A 284 -6.16 -13.82 -5.42
CA TYR A 284 -5.64 -14.90 -4.57
C TYR A 284 -4.50 -14.38 -3.68
N ILE A 285 -4.19 -15.15 -2.64
CA ILE A 285 -3.11 -14.85 -1.69
C ILE A 285 -2.17 -16.05 -1.69
N PRO A 286 -0.93 -15.93 -2.21
CA PRO A 286 0.05 -17.00 -2.13
C PRO A 286 0.30 -17.44 -0.68
N LYS A 287 0.65 -18.72 -0.50
CA LYS A 287 1.05 -19.33 0.79
C LYS A 287 -0.08 -19.50 1.82
N VAL A 288 -1.33 -19.32 1.43
CA VAL A 288 -2.49 -19.77 2.23
C VAL A 288 -2.94 -21.15 1.79
N ARG A 289 -3.58 -21.90 2.68
CA ARG A 289 -4.29 -23.16 2.39
C ARG A 289 -5.78 -22.85 2.24
N PRO A 290 -6.56 -23.76 1.62
CA PRO A 290 -8.01 -23.65 1.57
C PRO A 290 -8.62 -23.54 2.98
N ILE A 291 -9.55 -22.59 3.17
CA ILE A 291 -10.23 -22.40 4.44
C ILE A 291 -11.43 -23.35 4.47
N GLN A 292 -11.39 -24.38 5.34
CA GLN A 292 -12.37 -25.47 5.29
C GLN A 292 -13.72 -25.12 5.96
N GLU A 293 -13.78 -24.25 6.97
CA GLU A 293 -15.03 -23.76 7.59
C GLU A 293 -14.91 -22.32 8.12
N PRO A 294 -15.96 -21.47 7.97
CA PRO A 294 -16.04 -20.20 8.70
C PRO A 294 -16.32 -20.47 10.19
N GLU A 295 -15.46 -20.01 11.09
CA GLU A 295 -15.76 -20.07 12.52
C GLU A 295 -16.93 -19.14 12.85
N THR A 296 -18.02 -19.71 13.36
CA THR A 296 -19.29 -19.01 13.61
C THR A 296 -19.40 -18.42 15.02
N THR A 297 -18.38 -18.58 15.87
CA THR A 297 -18.41 -18.11 17.27
C THR A 297 -17.11 -17.43 17.71
N PRO A 298 -17.18 -16.28 18.42
CA PRO A 298 -16.01 -15.65 19.05
C PRO A 298 -15.67 -16.39 20.35
N GLN A 299 -15.12 -17.59 20.25
CA GLN A 299 -14.48 -18.23 21.39
C GLN A 299 -13.01 -17.83 21.40
N SER A 300 -12.71 -16.81 22.22
CA SER A 300 -11.38 -16.52 22.77
C SER A 300 -10.19 -16.84 21.84
N TYR A 301 -9.91 -15.96 20.86
CA TYR A 301 -8.62 -15.83 20.16
C TYR A 301 -7.75 -17.09 20.08
N ALA A 302 -8.32 -18.23 19.68
CA ALA A 302 -7.58 -19.47 19.62
C ALA A 302 -6.59 -19.36 18.46
N PRO A 303 -5.35 -19.85 18.62
CA PRO A 303 -4.45 -20.00 17.49
C PRO A 303 -5.06 -20.98 16.48
N GLY A 304 -5.62 -20.50 15.35
CA GLY A 304 -6.24 -21.35 14.33
C GLY A 304 -7.08 -20.59 13.31
N SER A 305 -7.65 -19.46 13.73
CA SER A 305 -8.88 -18.95 13.13
C SER A 305 -8.68 -17.97 11.97
N ALA A 306 -9.42 -18.15 10.87
CA ALA A 306 -9.76 -17.08 9.93
C ALA A 306 -11.07 -16.43 10.42
N ILE A 307 -11.07 -15.13 10.71
CA ILE A 307 -12.28 -14.44 11.20
C ILE A 307 -12.88 -13.62 10.05
N TYR A 308 -14.14 -13.89 9.74
CA TYR A 308 -14.94 -13.10 8.81
C TYR A 308 -15.95 -12.28 9.61
N TYR A 309 -15.97 -10.98 9.39
CA TYR A 309 -16.99 -10.12 9.98
C TYR A 309 -17.46 -9.08 8.96
N ARG A 310 -18.76 -8.79 8.98
CA ARG A 310 -19.30 -7.59 8.34
C ARG A 310 -18.85 -6.37 9.14
N LYS A 311 -18.82 -5.20 8.49
CA LYS A 311 -18.44 -3.93 9.12
C LYS A 311 -19.35 -3.54 10.30
N ASP A 312 -20.58 -4.07 10.35
CA ASP A 312 -21.56 -3.87 11.43
C ASP A 312 -21.37 -4.82 12.63
N GLY A 313 -20.31 -5.64 12.63
CA GLY A 313 -20.04 -6.60 13.70
C GLY A 313 -20.91 -7.87 13.64
N LYS A 314 -21.75 -8.03 12.60
CA LYS A 314 -22.51 -9.26 12.38
C LYS A 314 -21.67 -10.25 11.57
N TYR A 315 -21.68 -11.51 12.00
CA TYR A 315 -21.04 -12.59 11.24
C TYR A 315 -21.80 -12.80 9.94
N LEU A 316 -21.06 -13.06 8.87
CA LEU A 316 -21.66 -13.54 7.65
C LEU A 316 -22.12 -14.98 7.87
N THR A 317 -23.42 -15.22 7.77
CA THR A 317 -23.97 -16.52 7.36
C THR A 317 -23.81 -16.67 5.84
N ASP A 318 -22.64 -16.32 5.30
CA ASP A 318 -22.31 -16.57 3.89
C ASP A 318 -21.80 -18.01 3.82
N THR A 319 -22.57 -18.88 3.17
CA THR A 319 -22.22 -20.30 3.01
C THR A 319 -21.13 -20.51 1.95
N ARG A 320 -20.69 -19.45 1.25
CA ARG A 320 -19.58 -19.52 0.30
C ARG A 320 -18.27 -19.80 1.02
N ARG A 321 -17.59 -20.86 0.58
CA ARG A 321 -16.21 -21.18 1.01
C ARG A 321 -15.24 -20.31 0.22
N TYR A 322 -14.50 -19.45 0.93
CA TYR A 322 -13.42 -18.67 0.34
C TYR A 322 -12.11 -19.45 0.46
N ASP A 323 -11.51 -19.77 -0.68
CA ASP A 323 -10.21 -20.43 -0.82
C ASP A 323 -9.24 -19.47 -1.49
N PHE A 324 -8.48 -18.73 -0.68
CA PHE A 324 -7.48 -17.79 -1.19
C PHE A 324 -6.23 -18.47 -1.76
N ALA A 325 -6.10 -19.80 -1.64
CA ALA A 325 -5.04 -20.56 -2.31
C ALA A 325 -5.36 -20.76 -3.80
N ALA A 326 -6.65 -20.71 -4.15
CA ALA A 326 -7.13 -20.70 -5.53
C ALA A 326 -7.46 -19.28 -5.99
N VAL A 327 -7.58 -19.08 -7.30
CA VAL A 327 -8.09 -17.83 -7.86
C VAL A 327 -9.59 -17.72 -7.56
N GLN A 328 -9.95 -16.72 -6.76
CA GLN A 328 -11.32 -16.47 -6.28
C GLN A 328 -12.01 -15.41 -7.13
N ASP A 329 -13.23 -15.69 -7.59
CA ASP A 329 -14.11 -14.66 -8.16
C ASP A 329 -14.74 -13.81 -7.05
N MET A 330 -14.38 -12.53 -7.05
CA MET A 330 -14.81 -11.54 -6.07
C MET A 330 -15.80 -10.53 -6.63
N THR A 331 -16.19 -10.68 -7.89
CA THR A 331 -17.11 -9.78 -8.61
C THR A 331 -18.41 -9.53 -7.87
N PRO A 332 -19.12 -10.57 -7.35
CA PRO A 332 -20.40 -10.35 -6.65
C PRO A 332 -20.25 -9.45 -5.42
N LEU A 333 -19.12 -9.54 -4.72
CA LEU A 333 -18.84 -8.71 -3.55
C LEU A 333 -18.45 -7.27 -3.94
N ARG A 334 -17.77 -7.12 -5.09
CA ARG A 334 -17.34 -5.82 -5.59
C ARG A 334 -18.50 -4.96 -6.11
N LEU A 335 -19.57 -5.60 -6.56
CA LEU A 335 -20.80 -4.98 -7.07
C LEU A 335 -21.81 -4.64 -5.97
N LEU A 336 -21.57 -5.00 -4.70
CA LEU A 336 -22.45 -4.60 -3.60
C LEU A 336 -22.50 -3.06 -3.51
N ALA A 337 -23.71 -2.50 -3.49
CA ALA A 337 -23.90 -1.06 -3.47
C ALA A 337 -23.51 -0.44 -2.12
N ASP A 338 -23.80 -1.13 -1.01
CA ASP A 338 -23.46 -0.67 0.33
C ASP A 338 -22.15 -1.30 0.84
N ARG A 339 -21.16 -0.45 1.09
CA ARG A 339 -19.87 -0.85 1.68
C ARG A 339 -19.99 -1.43 3.09
N ALA A 340 -21.09 -1.18 3.80
CA ALA A 340 -21.35 -1.76 5.13
C ALA A 340 -21.76 -3.24 5.05
N GLU A 341 -22.31 -3.68 3.91
CA GLU A 341 -22.71 -5.07 3.68
C GLU A 341 -21.56 -5.97 3.21
N MET A 342 -20.43 -5.36 2.82
CA MET A 342 -19.29 -6.09 2.30
C MET A 342 -18.50 -6.84 3.39
N PRO A 343 -18.05 -8.09 3.12
CA PRO A 343 -17.14 -8.81 3.99
C PRO A 343 -15.81 -8.07 4.17
N ARG A 344 -15.27 -8.14 5.38
CA ARG A 344 -13.84 -7.91 5.64
C ARG A 344 -13.16 -9.26 5.86
N PHE A 345 -12.03 -9.46 5.18
CA PHE A 345 -11.22 -10.66 5.32
C PHE A 345 -9.99 -10.32 6.16
N GLU A 346 -9.90 -10.97 7.32
CA GLU A 346 -8.77 -10.88 8.25
C GLU A 346 -8.17 -12.27 8.42
N ILE A 347 -7.01 -12.49 7.81
CA ILE A 347 -6.25 -13.75 7.92
C ILE A 347 -5.16 -13.57 8.99
N ARG A 348 -5.36 -14.11 10.18
CA ARG A 348 -4.46 -13.96 11.36
C ARG A 348 -3.37 -15.02 11.42
N VAL A 349 -2.33 -14.79 12.23
CA VAL A 349 -1.09 -15.60 12.31
C VAL A 349 -1.29 -17.09 12.60
N ALA A 350 -2.43 -17.46 13.15
CA ALA A 350 -2.72 -18.85 13.43
C ALA A 350 -3.69 -19.49 12.42
N SER A 351 -4.05 -18.76 11.37
CA SER A 351 -4.86 -19.15 10.22
C SER A 351 -4.05 -20.02 9.23
N PRO A 352 -4.64 -20.60 8.17
CA PRO A 352 -4.13 -21.79 7.52
C PRO A 352 -3.03 -21.46 6.51
N TYR A 353 -1.84 -21.11 6.96
CA TYR A 353 -0.70 -20.92 6.06
C TYR A 353 -0.12 -22.27 5.63
N VAL A 354 0.39 -22.35 4.41
CA VAL A 354 1.13 -23.54 3.93
C VAL A 354 2.28 -23.84 4.89
N ASP A 355 3.03 -22.81 5.28
CA ASP A 355 4.05 -22.83 6.31
C ASP A 355 3.78 -21.71 7.34
N PRO A 356 3.52 -22.05 8.63
CA PRO A 356 3.36 -21.06 9.70
C PRO A 356 4.56 -20.12 9.86
N LEU A 357 5.76 -20.57 9.45
CA LEU A 357 6.98 -19.79 9.54
C LEU A 357 7.20 -18.87 8.33
N ASN A 358 6.54 -19.14 7.21
CA ASN A 358 6.60 -18.34 5.98
C ASN A 358 5.21 -17.83 5.61
N GLN A 359 4.73 -16.88 6.40
CA GLN A 359 3.42 -16.27 6.22
C GLN A 359 3.32 -15.54 4.84
N PRO A 360 2.12 -15.43 4.26
CA PRO A 360 1.87 -14.65 3.05
C PRO A 360 2.45 -13.25 3.10
N ASP A 361 3.18 -12.86 2.05
CA ASP A 361 3.92 -11.60 1.92
C ASP A 361 3.38 -10.72 0.79
N ARG A 362 2.42 -11.24 0.01
CA ARG A 362 1.91 -10.61 -1.20
C ARG A 362 0.47 -11.00 -1.49
N PHE A 363 -0.16 -10.23 -2.34
CA PHE A 363 -1.53 -10.39 -2.81
C PHE A 363 -1.61 -10.07 -4.29
N ILE A 364 -2.40 -10.84 -5.03
CA ILE A 364 -2.57 -10.70 -6.47
C ILE A 364 -4.04 -10.51 -6.82
N GLU A 365 -4.31 -9.55 -7.68
CA GLU A 365 -5.64 -9.22 -8.21
C GLU A 365 -5.66 -9.27 -9.73
N PHE A 366 -6.84 -9.55 -10.27
CA PHE A 366 -7.10 -9.45 -11.69
C PHE A 366 -8.42 -8.77 -11.98
N ILE A 367 -8.46 -8.08 -13.11
CA ILE A 367 -9.70 -7.68 -13.78
C ILE A 367 -9.66 -8.18 -15.23
N GLY A 368 -10.82 -8.50 -15.78
CA GLY A 368 -10.87 -9.10 -17.12
C GLY A 368 -12.23 -9.03 -17.78
N LYS A 369 -12.31 -9.62 -18.98
CA LYS A 369 -13.52 -9.66 -19.80
C LYS A 369 -13.93 -11.08 -20.14
N ASN A 370 -15.22 -11.28 -20.32
CA ASN A 370 -15.79 -12.51 -20.86
C ASN A 370 -15.76 -12.42 -22.39
N GLU A 371 -14.83 -13.15 -23.01
CA GLU A 371 -14.72 -13.26 -24.46
C GLU A 371 -15.36 -14.58 -24.90
N GLY A 372 -16.67 -14.54 -25.17
CA GLY A 372 -17.48 -15.72 -25.39
C GLY A 372 -17.59 -16.57 -24.12
N GLN A 373 -17.16 -17.83 -24.18
CA GLN A 373 -17.13 -18.72 -23.00
C GLN A 373 -15.83 -18.64 -22.20
N LYS A 374 -14.86 -17.82 -22.62
CA LYS A 374 -13.55 -17.71 -21.97
C LYS A 374 -13.50 -16.47 -21.07
N ARG A 375 -13.07 -16.66 -19.82
CA ARG A 375 -12.64 -15.55 -18.95
C ARG A 375 -11.21 -15.17 -19.32
N VAL A 376 -11.02 -13.94 -19.79
CA VAL A 376 -9.72 -13.41 -20.19
C VAL A 376 -9.29 -12.30 -19.23
N ARG A 377 -8.24 -12.57 -18.45
CA ARG A 377 -7.64 -11.59 -17.53
C ARG A 377 -6.88 -10.56 -18.36
N LYS A 378 -7.24 -9.28 -18.22
CA LYS A 378 -6.65 -8.17 -18.98
C LYS A 378 -5.59 -7.42 -18.19
N VAL A 379 -5.75 -7.36 -16.88
CA VAL A 379 -4.81 -6.69 -15.97
C VAL A 379 -4.58 -7.57 -14.76
N GLY A 380 -3.30 -7.78 -14.43
CA GLY A 380 -2.85 -8.29 -13.15
C GLY A 380 -2.20 -7.18 -12.33
N SER A 381 -2.44 -7.18 -11.02
CA SER A 381 -1.79 -6.28 -10.06
C SER A 381 -1.26 -7.09 -8.89
N VAL A 382 -0.14 -6.66 -8.34
CA VAL A 382 0.45 -7.21 -7.12
C VAL A 382 0.67 -6.10 -6.09
N LEU A 383 0.39 -6.43 -4.83
CA LEU A 383 0.82 -5.67 -3.66
C LEU A 383 1.56 -6.61 -2.72
N GLY A 384 2.74 -6.25 -2.25
CA GLY A 384 3.53 -7.11 -1.38
C GLY A 384 4.53 -6.37 -0.50
N MET A 385 5.25 -7.16 0.29
CA MET A 385 6.33 -6.75 1.17
C MET A 385 7.56 -7.57 0.89
N ASP A 386 8.73 -6.97 1.08
CA ASP A 386 10.00 -7.67 0.96
C ASP A 386 10.24 -8.59 2.19
N PRO A 387 10.26 -9.93 2.03
CA PRO A 387 10.47 -10.86 3.15
C PRO A 387 11.91 -10.83 3.73
N GLU A 388 12.86 -10.09 3.16
CA GLU A 388 14.24 -10.02 3.66
C GLU A 388 14.55 -8.73 4.43
N THR A 389 13.61 -7.78 4.49
CA THR A 389 13.89 -6.43 5.02
C THR A 389 13.11 -6.10 6.28
N GLY A 390 13.85 -5.73 7.33
CA GLY A 390 13.33 -5.14 8.56
C GLY A 390 12.11 -5.88 9.12
N ILE A 391 11.05 -5.12 9.36
CA ILE A 391 9.81 -5.65 9.93
C ILE A 391 9.03 -6.53 8.94
N CYS A 392 9.35 -6.55 7.66
CA CYS A 392 8.64 -7.40 6.69
C CYS A 392 9.07 -8.89 6.76
N ARG A 393 10.16 -9.19 7.47
CA ARG A 393 10.73 -10.55 7.60
C ARG A 393 9.73 -11.53 8.23
N PRO A 394 9.63 -12.77 7.72
CA PRO A 394 8.74 -13.79 8.29
C PRO A 394 8.94 -14.04 9.78
N TYR A 395 10.19 -14.10 10.26
CA TYR A 395 10.49 -14.27 11.68
C TYR A 395 9.94 -13.13 12.55
N GLU A 396 10.20 -11.87 12.16
CA GLU A 396 9.65 -10.69 12.83
C GLU A 396 8.12 -10.73 12.83
N ARG A 397 7.52 -11.21 11.72
CA ARG A 397 6.07 -11.34 11.57
C ARG A 397 5.47 -12.40 12.48
N GLN A 398 6.20 -13.46 12.80
CA GLN A 398 5.74 -14.48 13.73
C GLN A 398 5.78 -14.03 15.18
N LEU A 399 6.81 -13.27 15.58
CA LEU A 399 6.89 -12.69 16.93
C LEU A 399 5.66 -11.83 17.23
N ASN A 400 5.12 -11.21 16.19
CA ASN A 400 3.94 -10.37 16.24
C ASN A 400 2.71 -11.16 15.79
N ARG A 401 2.05 -11.86 16.74
CA ARG A 401 0.87 -12.74 16.57
C ARG A 401 -0.36 -12.13 15.85
N ASN A 402 -0.25 -10.92 15.34
CA ASN A 402 -1.26 -10.13 14.66
C ASN A 402 -0.81 -9.61 13.29
N SER A 403 0.16 -10.23 12.61
CA SER A 403 0.32 -9.96 11.18
C SER A 403 -0.94 -10.45 10.45
N VAL A 404 -1.54 -9.54 9.69
CA VAL A 404 -2.83 -9.78 9.03
C VAL A 404 -2.73 -9.23 7.63
N ILE A 405 -3.09 -10.04 6.63
CA ILE A 405 -3.48 -9.49 5.35
C ILE A 405 -4.93 -9.06 5.49
N LEU A 406 -5.12 -7.76 5.68
CA LEU A 406 -6.44 -7.16 5.66
C LEU A 406 -6.76 -6.89 4.21
N SER A 407 -7.54 -7.79 3.61
CA SER A 407 -8.09 -7.59 2.29
C SER A 407 -9.57 -7.29 2.44
N ASN A 408 -9.97 -6.08 2.09
CA ASN A 408 -11.36 -5.81 1.76
C ASN A 408 -11.43 -5.56 0.25
N VAL A 409 -12.61 -5.74 -0.34
CA VAL A 409 -12.83 -5.57 -1.80
C VAL A 409 -12.61 -4.13 -2.30
N HIS A 410 -12.14 -3.21 -1.44
CA HIS A 410 -11.81 -1.83 -1.78
C HIS A 410 -10.39 -1.41 -1.45
N LYS A 411 -9.75 -2.03 -0.46
CA LYS A 411 -8.44 -1.70 0.07
C LYS A 411 -7.75 -2.95 0.62
N THR A 412 -6.49 -3.13 0.28
CA THR A 412 -5.65 -4.22 0.78
C THR A 412 -4.41 -3.66 1.44
N TYR A 413 -4.03 -4.21 2.60
CA TYR A 413 -2.77 -3.89 3.26
C TYR A 413 -2.24 -5.12 4.00
N PRO A 414 -1.01 -5.57 3.71
CA PRO A 414 -0.32 -6.46 4.61
C PRO A 414 0.00 -5.68 5.90
N THR A 415 -0.38 -6.22 7.05
CA THR A 415 -0.14 -5.62 8.38
C THR A 415 0.89 -6.46 9.11
N HIS A 416 1.83 -5.82 9.81
CA HIS A 416 2.91 -6.47 10.55
C HIS A 416 2.71 -6.45 12.07
N LEU A 417 2.30 -5.30 12.62
CA LEU A 417 2.12 -5.10 14.06
C LEU A 417 0.65 -4.84 14.34
N GLY A 418 0.04 -5.68 15.18
CA GLY A 418 -1.18 -5.46 15.98
C GLY A 418 -2.53 -5.03 15.34
N ARG A 419 -3.52 -5.89 15.54
CA ARG A 419 -4.85 -5.51 16.08
C ARG A 419 -5.16 -6.47 17.24
N GLY A 420 -4.63 -6.14 18.42
CA GLY A 420 -4.82 -6.94 19.63
C GLY A 420 -3.85 -6.69 20.79
N GLY A 421 -2.75 -5.94 20.58
CA GLY A 421 -1.81 -5.53 21.65
C GLY A 421 -1.07 -4.26 21.26
N LYS A 422 -0.79 -3.39 22.24
CA LYS A 422 0.03 -2.18 22.05
C LYS A 422 1.50 -2.53 22.32
N THR A 423 2.40 -2.17 21.41
CA THR A 423 3.86 -2.33 21.58
C THR A 423 4.47 -0.99 21.93
N LEU A 424 5.18 -0.91 23.06
CA LEU A 424 5.96 0.28 23.39
C LEU A 424 7.22 0.32 22.53
N LEU A 425 7.34 1.35 21.70
CA LEU A 425 8.58 1.75 21.06
C LEU A 425 9.21 2.85 21.91
N THR A 426 10.48 2.69 22.26
CA THR A 426 11.22 3.71 22.99
C THR A 426 11.74 4.79 22.04
N ALA A 427 11.92 6.00 22.55
CA ALA A 427 12.56 7.10 21.82
C ALA A 427 13.90 6.65 21.20
N GLY A 428 14.10 7.00 19.93
CA GLY A 428 15.25 6.58 19.12
C GLY A 428 15.03 5.28 18.34
N THR A 429 13.93 4.56 18.54
CA THR A 429 13.61 3.37 17.74
C THR A 429 13.47 3.73 16.26
N VAL A 430 14.03 2.88 15.39
CA VAL A 430 13.87 2.98 13.93
C VAL A 430 13.18 1.72 13.43
N LEU A 431 12.03 1.89 12.77
CA LEU A 431 11.38 0.82 12.02
C LEU A 431 11.76 0.93 10.55
N HIS A 432 12.08 -0.20 9.92
CA HIS A 432 12.39 -0.28 8.51
C HIS A 432 11.46 -1.29 7.84
N ALA A 433 10.81 -0.87 6.74
CA ALA A 433 9.95 -1.71 5.95
C ALA A 433 10.11 -1.41 4.46
N VAL A 434 10.04 -2.46 3.63
CA VAL A 434 10.02 -2.32 2.18
C VAL A 434 8.76 -2.99 1.64
N GLY A 435 7.89 -2.17 1.05
CA GLY A 435 6.71 -2.60 0.30
C GLY A 435 6.97 -2.54 -1.20
N TYR A 436 6.16 -3.24 -1.99
CA TYR A 436 6.15 -3.07 -3.43
C TYR A 436 4.76 -3.26 -4.00
N ARG A 437 4.52 -2.64 -5.15
CA ARG A 437 3.39 -2.93 -6.00
C ARG A 437 3.80 -3.00 -7.45
N GLY A 438 3.01 -3.63 -8.30
CA GLY A 438 3.29 -3.65 -9.72
C GLY A 438 2.11 -4.12 -10.54
N TYR A 439 2.19 -3.85 -11.85
CA TYR A 439 1.20 -4.29 -12.82
C TYR A 439 1.86 -5.23 -13.82
N PHE A 440 1.11 -6.25 -14.25
CA PHE A 440 1.57 -7.19 -15.27
C PHE A 440 0.41 -7.56 -16.20
N ASN A 441 0.73 -7.84 -17.46
CA ASN A 441 -0.25 -8.25 -18.47
C ASN A 441 -0.38 -9.79 -18.45
N PRO A 442 -1.49 -10.37 -17.94
CA PRO A 442 -1.64 -11.82 -17.84
C PRO A 442 -1.68 -12.53 -19.21
N GLU A 443 -1.96 -11.80 -20.30
CA GLU A 443 -2.01 -12.38 -21.66
C GLU A 443 -0.60 -12.63 -22.22
N THR A 444 0.44 -12.02 -21.64
CA THR A 444 1.83 -12.08 -22.15
C THR A 444 2.74 -13.05 -21.40
N ILE A 445 2.27 -13.62 -20.27
CA ILE A 445 3.10 -14.41 -19.35
C ILE A 445 2.99 -15.93 -19.56
N GLY A 446 2.35 -16.37 -20.65
CA GLY A 446 2.29 -17.78 -21.03
C GLY A 446 1.56 -18.66 -20.01
N ALA A 447 2.23 -19.72 -19.51
CA ALA A 447 1.63 -20.69 -18.60
C ALA A 447 1.52 -20.18 -17.14
N ALA A 448 2.22 -19.10 -16.79
CA ALA A 448 2.14 -18.52 -15.46
C ALA A 448 0.77 -17.86 -15.23
N THR A 449 0.26 -17.94 -14.01
CA THR A 449 -0.94 -17.20 -13.58
C THR A 449 -0.57 -15.76 -13.20
N ALA A 450 0.57 -15.58 -12.55
CA ALA A 450 1.20 -14.28 -12.34
C ALA A 450 2.70 -14.40 -12.54
N LEU A 451 3.29 -13.38 -13.17
CA LEU A 451 4.72 -13.27 -13.38
C LEU A 451 5.10 -11.79 -13.39
N TYR A 452 5.95 -11.39 -12.46
CA TYR A 452 6.40 -10.01 -12.32
C TYR A 452 7.77 -9.95 -11.65
N THR A 453 8.43 -8.81 -11.80
CA THR A 453 9.76 -8.59 -11.25
C THR A 453 9.78 -7.39 -10.31
N VAL A 454 10.56 -7.51 -9.24
CA VAL A 454 10.78 -6.45 -8.24
C VAL A 454 12.29 -6.17 -8.20
N PRO A 455 12.74 -5.02 -8.74
CA PRO A 455 14.14 -4.66 -8.71
C PRO A 455 14.61 -4.17 -7.34
N PHE A 456 15.83 -4.58 -6.97
CA PHE A 456 16.59 -4.17 -5.79
C PHE A 456 17.97 -3.64 -6.24
N PRO A 457 18.71 -2.88 -5.39
CA PRO A 457 19.98 -2.28 -5.76
C PRO A 457 21.04 -3.28 -6.25
N ASP A 458 21.03 -4.50 -5.73
CA ASP A 458 22.02 -5.54 -6.02
C ASP A 458 21.45 -6.73 -6.81
N HIS A 459 20.13 -6.80 -7.02
CA HIS A 459 19.49 -7.95 -7.64
C HIS A 459 18.07 -7.66 -8.15
N ILE A 460 17.51 -8.58 -8.92
CA ILE A 460 16.11 -8.58 -9.31
C ILE A 460 15.44 -9.80 -8.69
N ARG A 461 14.28 -9.63 -8.04
CA ARG A 461 13.45 -10.78 -7.69
C ARG A 461 12.39 -11.01 -8.75
N VAL A 462 12.26 -12.26 -9.18
CA VAL A 462 11.22 -12.70 -10.11
C VAL A 462 10.28 -13.63 -9.36
N TYR A 463 8.99 -13.30 -9.40
CA TYR A 463 7.92 -14.06 -8.79
C TYR A 463 7.10 -14.73 -9.88
N ALA A 464 6.87 -16.03 -9.77
CA ALA A 464 6.00 -16.76 -10.68
C ALA A 464 5.07 -17.68 -9.90
N ASP A 465 3.76 -17.52 -10.11
CA ASP A 465 2.72 -18.32 -9.48
C ASP A 465 1.92 -19.06 -10.58
N PHE A 466 1.55 -20.31 -10.33
CA PHE A 466 0.89 -21.21 -11.28
C PHE A 466 -0.34 -21.84 -10.65
N HIS A 467 -1.49 -21.81 -11.33
CA HIS A 467 -2.74 -22.48 -10.95
C HIS A 467 -3.14 -23.56 -11.97
N GLN A 468 -2.15 -24.28 -12.45
CA GLN A 468 -2.28 -25.40 -13.37
C GLN A 468 -0.98 -26.20 -13.37
N LYS A 469 -1.07 -27.45 -13.83
CA LYS A 469 0.13 -28.25 -14.14
C LYS A 469 0.92 -27.57 -15.25
N VAL A 470 2.24 -27.59 -15.12
CA VAL A 470 3.16 -26.98 -16.08
C VAL A 470 4.29 -27.95 -16.36
N GLN A 471 4.64 -28.10 -17.63
CA GLN A 471 5.76 -28.93 -18.06
C GLN A 471 6.71 -28.06 -18.89
N ASP A 472 7.97 -28.01 -18.46
CA ASP A 472 9.09 -27.38 -19.17
C ASP A 472 8.86 -25.92 -19.63
N TYR A 473 8.16 -25.13 -18.82
CA TYR A 473 7.92 -23.71 -19.11
C TYR A 473 9.18 -22.87 -18.83
N GLU A 474 9.63 -22.09 -19.81
CA GLU A 474 10.78 -21.20 -19.62
C GLU A 474 10.37 -19.91 -18.93
N LEU A 475 10.93 -19.66 -17.74
CA LEU A 475 10.80 -18.37 -17.09
C LEU A 475 11.61 -17.32 -17.87
N PRO A 476 11.02 -16.17 -18.23
CA PRO A 476 11.75 -15.06 -18.84
C PRO A 476 12.58 -14.34 -17.76
N LEU A 477 13.67 -14.99 -17.34
CA LEU A 477 14.60 -14.44 -16.35
C LEU A 477 15.64 -13.53 -17.02
N PRO A 478 15.95 -12.37 -16.42
CA PRO A 478 17.08 -11.54 -16.83
C PRO A 478 18.40 -12.32 -16.90
N LEU A 479 19.39 -11.75 -17.59
CA LEU A 479 20.75 -12.28 -17.58
C LEU A 479 21.37 -12.12 -16.18
N GLY A 480 22.06 -13.17 -15.71
CA GLY A 480 22.70 -13.16 -14.39
C GLY A 480 22.67 -14.52 -13.70
N THR A 481 23.18 -14.54 -12.48
CA THR A 481 23.17 -15.72 -11.60
C THR A 481 21.80 -15.88 -10.95
N VAL A 482 21.15 -17.02 -11.19
CA VAL A 482 19.82 -17.35 -10.66
C VAL A 482 19.96 -18.15 -9.37
N THR A 483 19.34 -17.66 -8.29
CA THR A 483 19.23 -18.36 -7.00
C THR A 483 17.76 -18.52 -6.63
N VAL A 484 17.35 -19.71 -6.22
CA VAL A 484 15.99 -19.93 -5.70
C VAL A 484 15.92 -19.38 -4.28
N VAL A 485 14.99 -18.44 -4.05
CA VAL A 485 14.71 -17.87 -2.72
C VAL A 485 13.69 -18.75 -1.99
N GLU A 486 12.59 -19.05 -2.67
CA GLU A 486 11.54 -19.93 -2.16
C GLU A 486 10.80 -20.60 -3.32
N LYS A 487 10.26 -21.79 -3.08
CA LYS A 487 9.36 -22.48 -4.02
C LYS A 487 8.44 -23.46 -3.28
N SER A 488 7.31 -23.79 -3.89
CA SER A 488 6.48 -24.91 -3.43
C SER A 488 7.16 -26.28 -3.65
N ASP A 489 6.85 -27.26 -2.80
CA ASP A 489 7.47 -28.60 -2.84
C ASP A 489 7.34 -29.30 -4.20
N GLY A 490 6.17 -29.21 -4.84
CA GLY A 490 5.88 -29.84 -6.13
C GLY A 490 6.46 -29.14 -7.36
N LEU A 491 7.19 -28.03 -7.19
CA LEU A 491 7.77 -27.25 -8.29
C LEU A 491 9.26 -27.57 -8.44
N ILE A 492 9.70 -27.83 -9.66
CA ILE A 492 11.10 -28.08 -10.03
C ILE A 492 11.59 -26.94 -10.93
N LEU A 493 12.79 -26.43 -10.66
CA LEU A 493 13.52 -25.52 -11.54
C LEU A 493 14.78 -26.23 -12.07
N ALA A 494 14.89 -26.37 -13.38
CA ALA A 494 16.07 -26.88 -14.07
C ALA A 494 16.60 -25.79 -15.03
N GLY A 495 17.70 -25.12 -14.65
CA GLY A 495 18.15 -23.91 -15.34
C GLY A 495 17.12 -22.79 -15.21
N LYS A 496 16.47 -22.41 -16.32
CA LYS A 496 15.34 -21.45 -16.35
C LYS A 496 13.98 -22.12 -16.55
N ARG A 497 13.95 -23.45 -16.67
CA ARG A 497 12.74 -24.23 -16.98
C ARG A 497 12.04 -24.69 -15.71
N VAL A 498 10.75 -24.43 -15.63
CA VAL A 498 9.89 -24.79 -14.51
C VAL A 498 8.96 -25.94 -14.90
N SER A 499 8.83 -26.90 -14.00
CA SER A 499 7.79 -27.94 -14.08
C SER A 499 7.07 -28.06 -12.74
N LEU A 500 5.76 -28.21 -12.80
CA LEU A 500 4.86 -28.33 -11.65
C LEU A 500 3.87 -29.48 -11.90
N SER A 501 3.85 -30.45 -10.99
CA SER A 501 2.97 -31.62 -11.09
C SER A 501 1.59 -31.43 -10.46
N GLY A 502 1.45 -30.47 -9.55
CA GLY A 502 0.21 -30.13 -8.86
C GLY A 502 -0.61 -29.04 -9.55
N ASP A 503 -1.78 -28.74 -8.99
CA ASP A 503 -2.70 -27.73 -9.53
C ASP A 503 -2.39 -26.31 -9.02
N TYR A 504 -1.49 -26.18 -8.05
CA TYR A 504 -0.94 -24.91 -7.61
C TYR A 504 0.53 -25.04 -7.23
N GLY A 505 1.32 -24.02 -7.55
CA GLY A 505 2.71 -23.90 -7.13
C GLY A 505 3.26 -22.51 -7.40
N TYR A 506 4.33 -22.16 -6.71
CA TYR A 506 5.00 -20.88 -6.89
C TYR A 506 6.52 -21.02 -6.79
N ILE A 507 7.22 -20.06 -7.38
CA ILE A 507 8.65 -19.89 -7.24
C ILE A 507 9.01 -18.41 -7.16
N VAL A 508 9.97 -18.10 -6.29
CA VAL A 508 10.63 -16.81 -6.22
C VAL A 508 12.11 -17.03 -6.43
N VAL A 509 12.69 -16.35 -7.42
CA VAL A 509 14.12 -16.39 -7.69
C VAL A 509 14.74 -15.01 -7.55
N LYS A 510 15.97 -14.98 -7.04
CA LYS A 510 16.85 -13.83 -7.05
C LYS A 510 17.79 -13.97 -8.25
N VAL A 511 17.79 -12.98 -9.12
CA VAL A 511 18.72 -12.86 -10.25
C VAL A 511 19.72 -11.76 -9.91
N THR A 512 20.96 -12.16 -9.67
CA THR A 512 22.06 -11.23 -9.45
C THR A 512 22.75 -10.99 -10.79
N PRO A 513 22.77 -9.76 -11.31
CA PRO A 513 23.45 -9.44 -12.57
C PRO A 513 24.91 -9.89 -12.52
N ALA A 514 25.47 -10.23 -13.67
CA ALA A 514 26.91 -10.42 -13.77
C ALA A 514 27.59 -9.09 -13.38
N GLN A 515 28.58 -9.16 -12.48
CA GLN A 515 29.49 -8.03 -12.28
C GLN A 515 30.48 -8.07 -13.44
N ASP A 516 30.40 -7.09 -14.33
CA ASP A 516 31.42 -6.84 -15.34
C ASP A 516 32.67 -6.21 -14.72
#